data_AF-A0AA40NZV1-F1
#
_entry.id   AF-A0AA40NZV1-F1
#
_cell.length_a   1.000
_cell.length_b   1.000
_cell.length_c   1.000
_cell.angle_alpha   90.00
_cell.angle_beta   90.00
_cell.angle_gamma   90.00
#
_symmetry.space_group_name_H-M   'P 1'
#
loop_
_entity.id
_entity.type
_entity.pdbx_description
1 polymer ?
#
loop_
_entity_poly.entity_id
_entity_poly.type
_entity_poly.pdbx_seq_one_letter_code
_entity_poly.pdbx_strand_id
1 'polypeptide(L)'
;MLGIELNNSAQATYNPLTQTIMLRRAEEPDLVKLVNAVYNPDWNAGLLLVDGAENVLAPLVHEMRHWVDMNCSIRGLTTLQDIFQLMADPSDTNVAVKPLKRDLALSHFIERYEHADPAARYPWQVDFSLSQPNVHEPIEHISLCFFANNDLDRRRVLFKSPVYLGSMLETCAIYQEQRDVFPLFLQPNLPRDARENAEAAAMRLLQDPTAPEYHSISHAISIAARQHEGAHGVSLAAGLCTLLLNMPPEMLKESCRRVEARMKNRRYGDGAVSAGRQMRAMSAVSPEAALIHNAVTELSRRSNNSGPLPYSDDLIFDLVPYWKKRQAEFFERSHLHFVAKINAMQGPDYFHAAIPALIENNKWIMEQETLRLTLNRLPKRPPIFFGDGFVLQGAPEFCGVEPHYLEADISLAVSALKIRALSPVPA
;
A
#
# COMPACT_ATOMS: atom_id res chain seq x y z
N MET A 1 3.92 2.68 28.47
CA MET A 1 3.37 3.91 27.88
C MET A 1 4.00 4.05 26.49
N LEU A 2 3.22 4.48 25.49
CA LEU A 2 3.54 4.54 24.05
C LEU A 2 3.49 3.19 23.31
N GLY A 3 2.31 2.56 23.32
CA GLY A 3 1.82 2.06 22.05
C GLY A 3 1.64 3.29 21.17
N ILE A 4 2.13 3.24 19.94
CA ILE A 4 1.85 4.25 18.94
C ILE A 4 0.34 4.48 19.01
N GLU A 5 -0.07 5.61 19.60
CA GLU A 5 -1.25 6.30 19.15
C GLU A 5 -1.07 6.29 17.65
N LEU A 6 -1.88 5.51 16.94
CA LEU A 6 -2.04 5.66 15.51
C LEU A 6 -2.53 7.10 15.34
N ASN A 7 -1.56 8.00 15.29
CA ASN A 7 -1.64 9.35 14.82
C ASN A 7 -2.74 10.21 15.48
N ASN A 8 -2.41 10.81 16.63
CA ASN A 8 -2.89 12.18 16.91
C ASN A 8 -2.29 13.20 15.89
N SER A 9 -1.42 12.75 14.97
CA SER A 9 -0.77 13.56 13.92
C SER A 9 -1.19 13.30 12.46
N ALA A 10 -2.00 12.28 12.14
CA ALA A 10 -2.38 12.02 10.74
C ALA A 10 -3.52 12.94 10.33
N GLN A 11 -3.41 13.50 9.13
CA GLN A 11 -4.48 14.27 8.50
C GLN A 11 -5.73 13.41 8.27
N ALA A 12 -5.56 12.11 7.99
CA ALA A 12 -6.64 11.16 7.79
C ALA A 12 -6.27 9.73 8.25
N THR A 13 -7.26 8.82 8.28
CA THR A 13 -7.03 7.40 8.59
C THR A 13 -8.15 6.53 8.00
N TYR A 14 -7.77 5.48 7.28
CA TYR A 14 -8.60 4.31 7.04
C TYR A 14 -8.40 3.27 8.17
N ASN A 15 -9.48 2.86 8.83
CA ASN A 15 -9.43 1.80 9.83
C ASN A 15 -9.89 0.46 9.21
N PRO A 16 -9.02 -0.57 9.10
CA PRO A 16 -9.38 -1.83 8.49
C PRO A 16 -10.40 -2.66 9.29
N LEU A 17 -10.49 -2.46 10.61
CA LEU A 17 -11.42 -3.22 11.47
C LEU A 17 -12.87 -2.71 11.32
N THR A 18 -13.04 -1.39 11.23
CA THR A 18 -14.35 -0.75 11.05
C THR A 18 -14.66 -0.41 9.59
N GLN A 19 -13.68 -0.52 8.70
CA GLN A 19 -13.75 -0.15 7.27
C GLN A 19 -14.12 1.32 7.04
N THR A 20 -13.81 2.21 7.99
CA THR A 20 -14.19 3.63 7.94
C THR A 20 -13.02 4.52 7.51
N ILE A 21 -13.33 5.62 6.81
CA ILE A 21 -12.39 6.68 6.45
C ILE A 21 -12.68 7.91 7.31
N MET A 22 -11.66 8.41 8.03
CA MET A 22 -11.78 9.62 8.85
C MET A 22 -10.73 10.65 8.46
N LEU A 23 -11.16 11.85 8.07
CA LEU A 23 -10.32 13.04 7.82
C LEU A 23 -10.20 13.87 9.11
N ARG A 24 -9.33 13.42 10.02
CA ARG A 24 -9.21 13.96 11.38
C ARG A 24 -8.90 15.46 11.45
N ARG A 25 -8.22 16.01 10.43
CA ARG A 25 -7.76 17.41 10.39
C ARG A 25 -8.49 18.28 9.36
N ALA A 26 -9.53 17.75 8.73
CA ALA A 26 -10.40 18.52 7.86
C ALA A 26 -11.78 18.62 8.50
N GLU A 27 -12.41 19.78 8.34
CA GLU A 27 -13.76 20.07 8.80
C GLU A 27 -14.70 20.34 7.60
N GLU A 28 -16.02 20.35 7.81
CA GLU A 28 -17.00 20.69 6.77
C GLU A 28 -16.66 22.01 6.05
N PRO A 29 -16.26 23.10 6.75
CA PRO A 29 -15.91 24.35 6.08
C PRO A 29 -14.75 24.22 5.08
N ASP A 30 -13.81 23.30 5.29
CA ASP A 30 -12.67 23.11 4.39
C ASP A 30 -13.11 22.44 3.09
N LEU A 31 -14.01 21.45 3.19
CA LEU A 31 -14.65 20.85 2.02
C LEU A 31 -15.47 21.89 1.25
N VAL A 32 -16.27 22.72 1.93
CA VAL A 32 -17.09 23.76 1.30
C VAL A 32 -16.22 24.78 0.57
N LYS A 33 -15.11 25.24 1.19
CA LYS A 33 -14.15 26.15 0.54
C LYS A 33 -13.56 25.53 -0.72
N LEU A 34 -13.11 24.28 -0.65
CA LEU A 34 -12.57 23.56 -1.79
C LEU A 34 -13.58 23.44 -2.94
N VAL A 35 -14.80 22.99 -2.64
CA VAL A 35 -15.87 22.84 -3.64
C VAL A 35 -16.18 24.18 -4.31
N ASN A 36 -16.27 25.26 -3.52
CA ASN A 36 -16.47 26.60 -4.06
C ASN A 36 -15.31 27.04 -4.96
N ALA A 37 -14.06 26.77 -4.56
CA ALA A 37 -12.90 27.11 -5.36
C ALA A 37 -12.83 26.35 -6.69
N VAL A 38 -13.32 25.10 -6.72
CA VAL A 38 -13.41 24.28 -7.94
C VAL A 38 -14.51 24.76 -8.88
N TYR A 39 -15.72 25.03 -8.37
CA TYR A 39 -16.90 25.27 -9.23
C TYR A 39 -17.24 26.74 -9.45
N ASN A 40 -16.80 27.64 -8.56
CA ASN A 40 -17.07 29.08 -8.62
C ASN A 40 -15.77 29.88 -8.41
N PRO A 41 -14.81 29.80 -9.35
CA PRO A 41 -13.50 30.41 -9.15
C PRO A 41 -13.60 31.94 -9.08
N ASP A 42 -13.24 32.50 -7.94
CA ASP A 42 -13.04 33.94 -7.72
C ASP A 42 -11.54 34.31 -7.69
N TRP A 43 -11.21 35.55 -7.32
CA TRP A 43 -9.84 36.03 -7.24
C TRP A 43 -8.93 35.22 -6.29
N ASN A 44 -9.49 34.61 -5.25
CA ASN A 44 -8.73 33.85 -4.24
C ASN A 44 -8.79 32.33 -4.48
N ALA A 45 -9.54 31.86 -5.47
CA ALA A 45 -9.76 30.43 -5.72
C ALA A 45 -8.45 29.63 -5.87
N GLY A 46 -7.39 30.21 -6.45
CA GLY A 46 -6.10 29.53 -6.59
C GLY A 46 -5.47 29.13 -5.24
N LEU A 47 -5.53 29.99 -4.22
CA LEU A 47 -5.01 29.67 -2.88
C LEU A 47 -5.89 28.66 -2.17
N LEU A 48 -7.21 28.79 -2.29
CA LEU A 48 -8.18 27.86 -1.69
C LEU A 48 -8.10 26.45 -2.33
N LEU A 49 -7.77 26.37 -3.62
CA LEU A 49 -7.53 25.10 -4.31
C LEU A 49 -6.27 24.40 -3.78
N VAL A 50 -5.19 25.15 -3.52
CA VAL A 50 -3.95 24.59 -2.94
C VAL A 50 -4.21 24.06 -1.54
N ASP A 51 -4.80 24.89 -0.67
CA ASP A 51 -5.14 24.54 0.71
C ASP A 51 -6.08 23.33 0.77
N GLY A 52 -7.15 23.34 -0.02
CA GLY A 52 -8.09 22.23 -0.11
C GLY A 52 -7.48 20.97 -0.74
N ALA A 53 -6.55 21.10 -1.68
CA ALA A 53 -5.86 19.94 -2.26
C ALA A 53 -4.97 19.24 -1.22
N GLU A 54 -4.22 20.00 -0.43
CA GLU A 54 -3.31 19.46 0.59
C GLU A 54 -4.06 18.95 1.83
N ASN A 55 -5.07 19.67 2.31
CA ASN A 55 -5.72 19.35 3.59
C ASN A 55 -6.96 18.47 3.45
N VAL A 56 -7.58 18.41 2.28
CA VAL A 56 -8.81 17.64 2.05
C VAL A 56 -8.61 16.58 0.96
N LEU A 57 -8.25 16.95 -0.27
CA LEU A 57 -8.26 16.00 -1.39
C LEU A 57 -7.18 14.93 -1.30
N ALA A 58 -5.92 15.29 -1.03
CA ALA A 58 -4.84 14.31 -0.94
C ALA A 58 -5.11 13.27 0.17
N PRO A 59 -5.41 13.67 1.43
CA PRO A 59 -5.78 12.71 2.47
C PRO A 59 -7.01 11.89 2.13
N LEU A 60 -8.03 12.50 1.52
CA LEU A 60 -9.24 11.78 1.10
C LEU A 60 -8.96 10.73 0.03
N VAL A 61 -8.25 11.10 -1.02
CA VAL A 61 -7.92 10.19 -2.14
C VAL A 61 -7.02 9.07 -1.64
N HIS A 62 -6.07 9.37 -0.75
CA HIS A 62 -5.19 8.40 -0.11
C HIS A 62 -5.99 7.34 0.65
N GLU A 63 -6.84 7.75 1.60
CA GLU A 63 -7.59 6.79 2.41
C GLU A 63 -8.73 6.11 1.64
N MET A 64 -9.30 6.78 0.63
CA MET A 64 -10.21 6.13 -0.30
C MET A 64 -9.50 5.01 -1.07
N ARG A 65 -8.23 5.21 -1.43
CA ARG A 65 -7.43 4.16 -2.08
C ARG A 65 -7.19 2.99 -1.14
N HIS A 66 -6.84 3.24 0.13
CA HIS A 66 -6.76 2.19 1.15
C HIS A 66 -8.07 1.40 1.28
N TRP A 67 -9.20 2.10 1.37
CA TRP A 67 -10.51 1.48 1.45
C TRP A 67 -10.81 0.62 0.22
N VAL A 68 -10.57 1.15 -0.99
CA VAL A 68 -10.80 0.42 -2.24
C VAL A 68 -9.91 -0.82 -2.33
N ASP A 69 -8.60 -0.69 -2.07
CA ASP A 69 -7.69 -1.83 -2.15
C ASP A 69 -7.99 -2.88 -1.07
N MET A 70 -8.55 -2.50 0.08
CA MET A 70 -8.96 -3.46 1.11
C MET A 70 -10.31 -4.12 0.82
N ASN A 71 -11.29 -3.37 0.34
CA ASN A 71 -12.67 -3.87 0.21
C ASN A 71 -13.00 -4.39 -1.20
N CYS A 72 -12.24 -3.96 -2.22
CA CYS A 72 -12.49 -4.26 -3.62
C CYS A 72 -11.33 -5.05 -4.29
N SER A 73 -10.42 -5.65 -3.52
CA SER A 73 -9.38 -6.56 -4.03
C SER A 73 -9.44 -7.94 -3.39
N ILE A 74 -8.91 -8.96 -4.09
CA ILE A 74 -8.89 -10.35 -3.61
C ILE A 74 -8.05 -10.47 -2.33
N ARG A 75 -6.90 -9.82 -2.30
CA ARG A 75 -6.00 -9.84 -1.14
C ARG A 75 -6.61 -9.11 0.05
N GLY A 76 -7.21 -7.95 -0.20
CA GLY A 76 -7.92 -7.17 0.82
C GLY A 76 -9.08 -7.95 1.44
N LEU A 77 -9.92 -8.60 0.63
CA LEU A 77 -10.99 -9.50 1.11
C LEU A 77 -10.46 -10.67 1.94
N THR A 78 -9.25 -11.17 1.63
CA THR A 78 -8.63 -12.24 2.43
C THR A 78 -8.32 -11.72 3.83
N THR A 79 -7.75 -10.51 3.93
CA THR A 79 -7.50 -9.86 5.20
C THR A 79 -8.78 -9.53 5.96
N LEU A 80 -9.82 -9.01 5.27
CA LEU A 80 -11.11 -8.71 5.89
C LEU A 80 -11.79 -9.97 6.43
N GLN A 81 -11.69 -11.10 5.72
CA GLN A 81 -12.18 -12.38 6.21
C GLN A 81 -11.50 -12.78 7.53
N ASP A 82 -10.17 -12.64 7.59
CA ASP A 82 -9.41 -12.90 8.81
C ASP A 82 -9.79 -11.93 9.94
N ILE A 83 -10.01 -10.65 9.61
CA ILE A 83 -10.51 -9.64 10.58
C ILE A 83 -11.87 -10.07 11.15
N PHE A 84 -12.83 -10.45 10.29
CA PHE A 84 -14.15 -10.87 10.76
C PHE A 84 -14.09 -12.13 11.62
N GLN A 85 -13.20 -13.08 11.28
CA GLN A 85 -12.95 -14.24 12.13
C GLN A 85 -12.40 -13.84 13.50
N LEU A 86 -11.46 -12.90 13.55
CA LEU A 86 -10.92 -12.39 14.82
C LEU A 86 -11.96 -11.61 15.63
N MET A 87 -12.81 -10.83 14.98
CA MET A 87 -13.88 -10.10 15.66
C MET A 87 -14.93 -11.04 16.26
N ALA A 88 -15.23 -12.16 15.57
CA ALA A 88 -16.16 -13.18 16.07
C ALA A 88 -15.56 -14.03 17.22
N ASP A 89 -14.24 -14.28 17.19
CA ASP A 89 -13.49 -14.98 18.24
C ASP A 89 -12.16 -14.25 18.52
N PRO A 90 -12.14 -13.31 19.48
CA PRO A 90 -10.95 -12.50 19.76
C PRO A 90 -9.90 -13.22 20.62
N SER A 91 -9.85 -14.55 20.58
CA SER A 91 -8.84 -15.34 21.28
C SER A 91 -7.46 -15.24 20.61
N ASP A 92 -6.38 -15.24 21.41
CA ASP A 92 -5.00 -15.27 20.92
C ASP A 92 -4.68 -16.54 20.11
N THR A 93 -5.48 -17.60 20.27
CA THR A 93 -5.35 -18.87 19.55
C THR A 93 -6.03 -18.87 18.19
N ASN A 94 -6.78 -17.81 17.86
CA ASN A 94 -7.44 -17.71 16.57
C ASN A 94 -6.40 -17.74 15.44
N VAL A 95 -6.62 -18.62 14.47
CA VAL A 95 -5.71 -18.85 13.34
C VAL A 95 -5.49 -17.59 12.48
N ALA A 96 -6.43 -16.64 12.51
CA ALA A 96 -6.34 -15.35 11.85
C ALA A 96 -5.32 -14.39 12.48
N VAL A 97 -4.96 -14.55 13.76
CA VAL A 97 -4.09 -13.60 14.48
C VAL A 97 -2.72 -13.49 13.81
N LYS A 98 -2.09 -14.62 13.46
CA LYS A 98 -0.73 -14.60 12.89
C LYS A 98 -0.68 -13.98 11.49
N PRO A 99 -1.57 -14.33 10.53
CA PRO A 99 -1.72 -13.60 9.27
C PRO A 99 -1.98 -12.11 9.47
N LEU A 100 -2.92 -11.72 10.33
CA LEU A 100 -3.25 -10.32 10.55
C LEU A 100 -2.09 -9.51 11.16
N LYS A 101 -1.32 -10.10 12.08
CA LYS A 101 -0.09 -9.47 12.58
C LYS A 101 0.92 -9.22 11.46
N ARG A 102 1.03 -10.16 10.51
CA ARG A 102 1.88 -9.99 9.31
C ARG A 102 1.37 -8.93 8.35
N ASP A 103 0.07 -8.72 8.29
CA ASP A 103 -0.53 -7.83 7.30
C ASP A 103 -0.71 -6.40 7.81
N LEU A 104 -0.99 -6.25 9.09
CA LEU A 104 -1.44 -4.98 9.68
C LEU A 104 -0.49 -4.45 10.76
N ALA A 105 0.29 -5.31 11.41
CA ALA A 105 1.08 -4.95 12.58
C ALA A 105 2.61 -5.04 12.35
N LEU A 106 3.07 -5.31 11.12
CA LEU A 106 4.51 -5.35 10.85
C LEU A 106 5.17 -3.97 10.84
N SER A 107 4.41 -2.87 10.86
CA SER A 107 4.96 -1.52 11.02
C SER A 107 5.81 -1.35 12.28
N HIS A 108 5.57 -2.16 13.33
CA HIS A 108 6.42 -2.22 14.52
C HIS A 108 7.84 -2.73 14.27
N PHE A 109 8.09 -3.33 13.11
CA PHE A 109 9.40 -3.81 12.68
C PHE A 109 10.12 -2.87 11.74
N ILE A 110 9.55 -1.68 11.53
CA ILE A 110 10.25 -0.63 10.81
C ILE A 110 11.36 -0.10 11.71
N GLU A 111 12.60 -0.44 11.36
CA GLU A 111 13.78 0.11 12.01
C GLU A 111 14.06 1.49 11.42
N ARG A 112 13.62 2.55 12.12
CA ARG A 112 13.87 3.95 11.76
C ARG A 112 15.19 4.40 12.41
N TYR A 113 16.22 4.74 11.63
CA TYR A 113 17.38 5.45 12.20
C TYR A 113 17.20 6.96 12.04
N GLU A 114 17.20 7.68 13.16
CA GLU A 114 17.45 9.11 13.17
C GLU A 114 18.92 9.36 12.78
N HIS A 115 19.16 9.67 11.52
CA HIS A 115 20.48 10.09 11.06
C HIS A 115 20.71 11.57 11.42
N ALA A 116 21.79 11.82 12.16
CA ALA A 116 22.27 13.17 12.50
C ALA A 116 22.72 13.98 11.27
N ASP A 117 22.99 13.32 10.15
CA ASP A 117 23.36 13.95 8.88
C ASP A 117 22.16 14.00 7.92
N PRO A 118 21.66 15.20 7.56
CA PRO A 118 20.65 15.38 6.52
C PRO A 118 21.07 14.83 5.15
N ALA A 119 22.37 14.71 4.87
CA ALA A 119 22.91 14.21 3.60
C ALA A 119 22.93 12.67 3.49
N ALA A 120 22.72 11.93 4.59
CA ALA A 120 22.57 10.47 4.56
C ALA A 120 21.21 10.00 4.01
N ARG A 121 20.33 10.95 3.64
CA ARG A 121 18.91 10.71 3.40
C ARG A 121 18.54 10.38 1.95
N TYR A 122 19.42 10.58 0.97
CA TYR A 122 19.18 10.17 -0.42
C TYR A 122 20.43 10.51 -1.26
N PRO A 123 20.87 9.71 -2.25
CA PRO A 123 20.34 8.42 -2.68
C PRO A 123 20.70 7.26 -1.74
N TRP A 124 19.99 6.14 -1.86
CA TRP A 124 20.21 4.91 -1.11
C TRP A 124 20.56 3.73 -2.03
N GLN A 125 21.19 2.72 -1.45
CA GLN A 125 21.23 1.36 -2.02
C GLN A 125 20.16 0.51 -1.34
N VAL A 126 19.67 -0.52 -2.04
CA VAL A 126 18.65 -1.45 -1.54
C VAL A 126 19.10 -2.90 -1.67
N ASP A 127 18.75 -3.69 -0.66
CA ASP A 127 18.81 -5.15 -0.69
C ASP A 127 17.57 -5.77 -0.04
N PHE A 128 17.42 -7.08 -0.14
CA PHE A 128 16.36 -7.83 0.53
C PHE A 128 16.92 -8.71 1.65
N SER A 129 16.11 -8.88 2.69
CA SER A 129 16.36 -9.90 3.70
C SER A 129 15.09 -10.69 3.99
N LEU A 130 15.24 -12.00 4.20
CA LEU A 130 14.26 -12.78 4.94
C LEU A 130 14.62 -12.65 6.41
N SER A 131 13.76 -11.99 7.18
CA SER A 131 14.06 -11.51 8.51
C SER A 131 13.11 -12.07 9.56
N GLN A 132 13.64 -12.21 10.77
CA GLN A 132 12.85 -12.36 11.99
C GLN A 132 13.30 -11.25 12.95
N PRO A 133 12.38 -10.59 13.66
CA PRO A 133 12.76 -9.55 14.61
C PRO A 133 13.43 -10.18 15.84
N ASN A 134 14.49 -9.54 16.35
CA ASN A 134 15.23 -10.04 17.53
C ASN A 134 14.53 -9.72 18.86
N VAL A 135 13.76 -8.63 18.93
CA VAL A 135 13.22 -8.06 20.18
C VAL A 135 11.71 -8.28 20.31
N HIS A 136 11.10 -8.91 19.34
CA HIS A 136 9.66 -9.09 19.25
C HIS A 136 9.31 -10.50 18.82
N GLU A 137 8.01 -10.84 18.93
CA GLU A 137 7.47 -12.11 18.46
C GLU A 137 8.10 -12.55 17.11
N PRO A 138 8.63 -13.80 17.00
CA PRO A 138 9.44 -14.24 15.87
C PRO A 138 8.59 -14.50 14.63
N ILE A 139 8.08 -13.43 14.03
CA ILE A 139 7.27 -13.44 12.82
C ILE A 139 8.20 -13.23 11.63
N GLU A 140 8.39 -14.29 10.85
CA GLU A 140 9.10 -14.22 9.57
C GLU A 140 8.44 -13.25 8.60
N HIS A 141 9.25 -12.39 8.00
CA HIS A 141 8.82 -11.41 7.01
C HIS A 141 9.96 -11.10 6.04
N ILE A 142 9.59 -10.65 4.83
CA ILE A 142 10.53 -10.19 3.82
C ILE A 142 10.69 -8.68 4.00
N SER A 143 11.91 -8.18 4.05
CA SER A 143 12.18 -6.75 4.21
C SER A 143 13.05 -6.21 3.10
N LEU A 144 12.80 -4.95 2.76
CA LEU A 144 13.73 -4.09 2.04
C LEU A 144 14.68 -3.45 3.06
N CYS A 145 15.97 -3.64 2.86
CA CYS A 145 17.03 -3.05 3.67
C CYS A 145 17.68 -1.93 2.86
N PHE A 146 17.73 -0.73 3.43
CA PHE A 146 18.30 0.45 2.78
C PHE A 146 19.65 0.76 3.38
N PHE A 147 20.60 1.13 2.53
CA PHE A 147 21.98 1.44 2.89
C PHE A 147 22.36 2.80 2.31
N ALA A 148 23.34 3.47 2.90
CA ALA A 148 23.85 4.71 2.33
C ALA A 148 24.46 4.42 0.95
N ASN A 149 24.33 5.34 0.00
CA ASN A 149 24.86 5.11 -1.34
C ASN A 149 26.37 4.87 -1.36
N ASN A 150 27.11 5.44 -0.40
CA ASN A 150 28.55 5.23 -0.24
C ASN A 150 28.92 3.96 0.56
N ASP A 151 27.96 3.25 1.17
CA ASP A 151 28.20 1.97 1.85
C ASP A 151 28.17 0.81 0.84
N LEU A 152 29.22 0.72 0.02
CA LEU A 152 29.36 -0.31 -1.02
C LEU A 152 29.39 -1.74 -0.46
N ASP A 153 29.83 -1.89 0.78
CA ASP A 153 29.92 -3.17 1.48
C ASP A 153 28.63 -3.52 2.24
N ARG A 154 27.62 -2.63 2.23
CA ARG A 154 26.31 -2.80 2.90
C ARG A 154 26.43 -3.20 4.36
N ARG A 155 27.39 -2.60 5.07
CA ARG A 155 27.71 -2.95 6.46
C ARG A 155 26.68 -2.41 7.45
N ARG A 156 26.00 -1.30 7.12
CA ARG A 156 25.06 -0.64 8.02
C ARG A 156 23.73 -0.35 7.34
N VAL A 157 22.69 -1.04 7.80
CA VAL A 157 21.30 -0.74 7.44
C VAL A 157 20.93 0.64 8.00
N LEU A 158 20.50 1.55 7.12
CA LEU A 158 19.95 2.86 7.48
C LEU A 158 18.51 2.71 7.97
N PHE A 159 17.69 1.99 7.23
CA PHE A 159 16.36 1.62 7.68
C PHE A 159 15.92 0.35 6.99
N LYS A 160 14.93 -0.28 7.60
CA LYS A 160 14.37 -1.53 7.14
C LYS A 160 12.86 -1.43 7.09
N SER A 161 12.28 -1.79 5.96
CA SER A 161 10.84 -1.79 5.77
C SER A 161 10.36 -3.20 5.41
N PRO A 162 9.46 -3.82 6.18
CA PRO A 162 8.84 -5.07 5.76
C PRO A 162 8.01 -4.85 4.49
N VAL A 163 7.97 -5.85 3.61
CA VAL A 163 7.05 -5.88 2.47
C VAL A 163 5.82 -6.67 2.90
N TYR A 164 4.73 -5.94 3.11
CA TYR A 164 3.48 -6.43 3.69
C TYR A 164 2.28 -5.67 3.10
N LEU A 165 1.06 -6.05 3.51
CA LEU A 165 -0.15 -5.43 2.99
C LEU A 165 -0.13 -3.91 3.13
N GLY A 166 0.18 -3.38 4.33
CA GLY A 166 0.30 -1.94 4.55
C GLY A 166 1.23 -1.24 3.54
N SER A 167 2.46 -1.74 3.35
CA SER A 167 3.38 -1.14 2.35
C SER A 167 2.86 -1.14 0.91
N MET A 168 2.07 -2.15 0.52
CA MET A 168 1.45 -2.19 -0.82
C MET A 168 0.31 -1.18 -0.93
N LEU A 169 -0.51 -1.05 0.12
CA LEU A 169 -1.59 -0.07 0.20
C LEU A 169 -1.04 1.37 0.09
N GLU A 170 -0.01 1.69 0.88
CA GLU A 170 0.66 2.99 0.88
C GLU A 170 1.25 3.32 -0.51
N THR A 171 1.91 2.34 -1.13
CA THR A 171 2.46 2.49 -2.49
C THR A 171 1.37 2.84 -3.51
N CYS A 172 0.21 2.19 -3.42
CA CYS A 172 -0.94 2.48 -4.28
C CYS A 172 -1.57 3.85 -3.98
N ALA A 173 -1.69 4.22 -2.70
CA ALA A 173 -2.30 5.45 -2.25
C ALA A 173 -1.48 6.69 -2.64
N ILE A 174 -0.16 6.65 -2.46
CA ILE A 174 0.75 7.72 -2.91
C ILE A 174 0.69 7.90 -4.43
N TYR A 175 0.60 6.82 -5.19
CA TYR A 175 0.39 6.94 -6.63
C TYR A 175 -0.97 7.58 -6.96
N GLN A 176 -2.01 7.25 -6.20
CA GLN A 176 -3.34 7.82 -6.41
C GLN A 176 -3.35 9.33 -6.17
N GLU A 177 -2.67 9.83 -5.15
CA GLU A 177 -2.49 11.27 -4.92
C GLU A 177 -1.80 11.93 -6.12
N GLN A 178 -0.68 11.35 -6.58
CA GLN A 178 0.06 11.87 -7.72
C GLN A 178 -0.77 11.88 -9.02
N ARG A 179 -1.70 10.95 -9.15
CA ARG A 179 -2.51 10.78 -10.35
C ARG A 179 -3.76 11.65 -10.35
N ASP A 180 -4.51 11.66 -9.25
CA ASP A 180 -5.83 12.28 -9.19
C ASP A 180 -5.80 13.69 -8.57
N VAL A 181 -4.82 14.00 -7.72
CA VAL A 181 -4.71 15.31 -7.04
C VAL A 181 -3.66 16.20 -7.69
N PHE A 182 -2.48 15.65 -7.99
CA PHE A 182 -1.36 16.41 -8.56
C PHE A 182 -1.70 17.23 -9.82
N PRO A 183 -2.52 16.74 -10.77
CA PRO A 183 -2.89 17.54 -11.95
C PRO A 183 -3.62 18.84 -11.63
N LEU A 184 -4.22 18.98 -10.44
CA LEU A 184 -4.80 20.26 -10.00
C LEU A 184 -3.73 21.35 -9.89
N PHE A 185 -2.50 20.99 -9.50
CA PHE A 185 -1.35 21.91 -9.41
C PHE A 185 -0.76 22.32 -10.75
N LEU A 186 -1.27 21.78 -11.87
CA LEU A 186 -0.86 22.15 -13.23
C LEU A 186 -1.73 23.26 -13.85
N GLN A 187 -2.73 23.77 -13.12
CA GLN A 187 -3.64 24.79 -13.63
C GLN A 187 -2.97 26.18 -13.71
N PRO A 188 -3.27 26.99 -14.76
CA PRO A 188 -2.59 28.26 -15.02
C PRO A 188 -2.92 29.38 -14.02
N ASN A 189 -4.01 29.25 -13.24
CA ASN A 189 -4.51 30.28 -12.34
C ASN A 189 -4.05 30.09 -10.88
N LEU A 190 -3.06 29.23 -10.64
CA LEU A 190 -2.53 28.96 -9.31
C LEU A 190 -1.51 30.02 -8.87
N PRO A 191 -1.26 30.15 -7.55
CA PRO A 191 -0.12 30.89 -7.05
C PRO A 191 1.16 30.42 -7.74
N ARG A 192 2.06 31.37 -8.05
CA ARG A 192 3.27 31.14 -8.87
C ARG A 192 4.08 29.92 -8.43
N ASP A 193 4.19 29.70 -7.12
CA ASP A 193 5.05 28.67 -6.53
C ASP A 193 4.27 27.41 -6.09
N ALA A 194 2.94 27.38 -6.26
CA ALA A 194 2.11 26.27 -5.79
C ALA A 194 2.53 24.93 -6.39
N ARG A 195 2.82 24.93 -7.69
CA ARG A 195 3.30 23.74 -8.41
C ARG A 195 4.65 23.25 -7.88
N GLU A 196 5.62 24.17 -7.78
CA GLU A 196 6.97 23.84 -7.32
C GLU A 196 6.94 23.33 -5.88
N ASN A 197 6.11 23.92 -5.03
CA ASN A 197 5.92 23.49 -3.65
C ASN A 197 5.29 22.08 -3.56
N ALA A 198 4.27 21.79 -4.38
CA ALA A 198 3.67 20.46 -4.42
C ALA A 198 4.65 19.38 -4.94
N GLU A 199 5.42 19.69 -5.99
CA GLU A 199 6.48 18.81 -6.52
C GLU A 199 7.57 18.57 -5.45
N ALA A 200 8.00 19.62 -4.76
CA ALA A 200 8.98 19.52 -3.68
C ALA A 200 8.46 18.74 -2.48
N ALA A 201 7.20 18.91 -2.08
CA ALA A 201 6.58 18.18 -0.98
C ALA A 201 6.48 16.68 -1.27
N ALA A 202 5.99 16.31 -2.47
CA ALA A 202 5.93 14.91 -2.90
C ALA A 202 7.32 14.27 -2.93
N MET A 203 8.33 14.97 -3.44
CA MET A 203 9.71 14.46 -3.46
C MET A 203 10.31 14.36 -2.05
N ARG A 204 10.03 15.29 -1.14
CA ARG A 204 10.49 15.20 0.25
C ARG A 204 9.91 14.00 0.96
N LEU A 205 8.61 13.70 0.75
CA LEU A 205 7.96 12.52 1.31
C LEU A 205 8.64 11.25 0.81
N LEU A 206 8.88 11.15 -0.51
CA LEU A 206 9.62 10.02 -1.08
C LEU A 206 11.05 9.94 -0.53
N GLN A 207 11.68 11.02 -0.11
CA GLN A 207 13.05 11.00 0.40
C GLN A 207 13.13 10.88 1.94
N ASP A 208 12.02 10.69 2.64
CA ASP A 208 11.98 10.73 4.10
C ASP A 208 12.29 9.35 4.73
N PRO A 209 13.50 9.10 5.27
CA PRO A 209 13.81 7.80 5.88
C PRO A 209 12.97 7.47 7.12
N THR A 210 12.25 8.45 7.68
CA THR A 210 11.38 8.24 8.85
C THR A 210 10.00 7.70 8.50
N ALA A 211 9.64 7.70 7.21
CA ALA A 211 8.36 7.27 6.68
C ALA A 211 8.50 6.18 5.58
N PRO A 212 9.21 5.06 5.83
CA PRO A 212 9.61 4.14 4.76
C PRO A 212 8.47 3.29 4.19
N GLU A 213 7.34 3.19 4.88
CA GLU A 213 6.15 2.53 4.36
C GLU A 213 5.57 3.20 3.10
N TYR A 214 5.74 4.52 2.98
CA TYR A 214 5.23 5.32 1.86
C TYR A 214 5.98 5.13 0.55
N HIS A 215 7.24 4.70 0.63
CA HIS A 215 8.14 4.81 -0.52
C HIS A 215 9.01 3.59 -0.77
N SER A 216 9.19 2.69 0.21
CA SER A 216 10.19 1.60 0.13
C SER A 216 10.10 0.75 -1.15
N ILE A 217 8.89 0.33 -1.56
CA ILE A 217 8.71 -0.44 -2.81
C ILE A 217 9.04 0.42 -4.04
N SER A 218 8.62 1.68 -4.05
CA SER A 218 8.91 2.65 -5.10
C SER A 218 10.40 2.92 -5.28
N HIS A 219 11.17 3.05 -4.18
CA HIS A 219 12.63 3.16 -4.24
C HIS A 219 13.27 1.90 -4.80
N ALA A 220 12.88 0.72 -4.27
CA ALA A 220 13.47 -0.55 -4.68
C ALA A 220 13.34 -0.76 -6.19
N ILE A 221 12.17 -0.42 -6.75
CA ILE A 221 11.91 -0.49 -8.19
C ILE A 221 12.70 0.57 -8.96
N SER A 222 12.73 1.82 -8.49
CA SER A 222 13.43 2.91 -9.19
C SER A 222 14.94 2.70 -9.25
N ILE A 223 15.54 2.30 -8.12
CA ILE A 223 16.96 1.92 -8.02
C ILE A 223 17.26 0.75 -8.95
N ALA A 224 16.44 -0.30 -8.93
CA ALA A 224 16.63 -1.44 -9.81
C ALA A 224 16.47 -1.10 -11.29
N ALA A 225 15.58 -0.18 -11.64
CA ALA A 225 15.42 0.32 -13.01
C ALA A 225 16.55 1.27 -13.44
N ARG A 226 17.40 1.73 -12.50
CA ARG A 226 18.41 2.79 -12.69
C ARG A 226 17.80 4.10 -13.19
N GLN A 227 16.66 4.45 -12.63
CA GLN A 227 15.90 5.64 -12.98
C GLN A 227 15.82 6.56 -11.76
N HIS A 228 15.72 7.87 -12.00
CA HIS A 228 15.39 8.79 -10.93
C HIS A 228 14.01 8.46 -10.37
N GLU A 229 13.91 8.50 -9.05
CA GLU A 229 12.63 8.42 -8.36
C GLU A 229 11.78 9.63 -8.71
N GLY A 230 10.56 9.34 -9.10
CA GLY A 230 9.58 10.31 -9.55
C GLY A 230 8.30 9.58 -9.94
N ALA A 231 7.36 10.30 -10.55
CA ALA A 231 6.02 9.78 -10.86
C ALA A 231 6.02 8.42 -11.57
N HIS A 232 7.02 8.15 -12.41
CA HIS A 232 7.09 6.91 -13.16
C HIS A 232 7.52 5.68 -12.33
N GLY A 233 8.43 5.84 -11.37
CA GLY A 233 8.84 4.76 -10.47
C GLY A 233 7.72 4.37 -9.50
N VAL A 234 7.05 5.39 -8.96
CA VAL A 234 5.84 5.25 -8.14
C VAL A 234 4.71 4.57 -8.93
N SER A 235 4.49 4.99 -10.18
CA SER A 235 3.50 4.36 -11.07
C SER A 235 3.78 2.88 -11.32
N LEU A 236 5.05 2.51 -11.56
CA LEU A 236 5.41 1.10 -11.80
C LEU A 236 5.23 0.26 -10.53
N ALA A 237 5.58 0.81 -9.38
CA ALA A 237 5.38 0.17 -8.08
C ALA A 237 3.91 -0.04 -7.73
N ALA A 238 3.09 1.00 -7.90
CA ALA A 238 1.66 0.92 -7.68
C ALA A 238 0.97 -0.03 -8.65
N GLY A 239 1.40 -0.07 -9.91
CA GLY A 239 0.89 -1.03 -10.89
C GLY A 239 1.20 -2.48 -10.49
N LEU A 240 2.41 -2.76 -9.99
CA LEU A 240 2.78 -4.07 -9.48
C LEU A 240 1.96 -4.44 -8.24
N CYS A 241 1.80 -3.52 -7.28
CA CYS A 241 1.01 -3.73 -6.08
C CYS A 241 -0.48 -3.97 -6.42
N THR A 242 -1.05 -3.17 -7.32
CA THR A 242 -2.43 -3.33 -7.82
C THR A 242 -2.64 -4.71 -8.43
N LEU A 243 -1.70 -5.17 -9.24
CA LEU A 243 -1.75 -6.49 -9.87
C LEU A 243 -1.71 -7.61 -8.82
N LEU A 244 -0.84 -7.49 -7.80
CA LEU A 244 -0.71 -8.49 -6.74
C LEU A 244 -1.92 -8.51 -5.81
N LEU A 245 -2.49 -7.35 -5.45
CA LEU A 245 -3.71 -7.23 -4.64
C LEU A 245 -4.91 -7.91 -5.31
N ASN A 246 -4.96 -7.87 -6.64
CA ASN A 246 -6.06 -8.39 -7.45
C ASN A 246 -5.76 -9.75 -8.10
N MET A 247 -4.64 -10.40 -7.76
CA MET A 247 -4.29 -11.68 -8.38
C MET A 247 -5.06 -12.84 -7.75
N PRO A 248 -5.78 -13.68 -8.55
CA PRO A 248 -6.37 -14.90 -8.02
C PRO A 248 -5.31 -15.84 -7.42
N PRO A 249 -5.58 -16.53 -6.29
CA PRO A 249 -4.59 -17.35 -5.57
C PRO A 249 -3.91 -18.41 -6.45
N GLU A 250 -4.65 -19.05 -7.36
CA GLU A 250 -4.07 -20.03 -8.29
C GLU A 250 -3.09 -19.40 -9.28
N MET A 251 -3.37 -18.18 -9.73
CA MET A 251 -2.45 -17.43 -10.59
C MET A 251 -1.22 -16.96 -9.81
N LEU A 252 -1.39 -16.58 -8.55
CA LEU A 252 -0.30 -16.20 -7.65
C LEU A 252 0.64 -17.36 -7.38
N LYS A 253 0.09 -18.53 -7.02
CA LYS A 253 0.82 -19.78 -6.82
C LYS A 253 1.57 -20.23 -8.07
N GLU A 254 0.92 -20.17 -9.23
CA GLU A 254 1.55 -20.49 -10.51
C GLU A 254 2.68 -19.52 -10.86
N SER A 255 2.51 -18.23 -10.57
CA SER A 255 3.53 -17.20 -10.77
C SER A 255 4.78 -17.50 -9.94
N CYS A 256 4.62 -17.78 -8.64
CA CYS A 256 5.74 -18.15 -7.77
C CYS A 256 6.44 -19.42 -8.27
N ARG A 257 5.69 -20.47 -8.64
CA ARG A 257 6.24 -21.73 -9.16
C ARG A 257 7.05 -21.53 -10.44
N ARG A 258 6.57 -20.71 -11.38
CA ARG A 258 7.28 -20.42 -12.63
C ARG A 258 8.55 -19.62 -12.40
N VAL A 259 8.51 -18.65 -11.51
CA VAL A 259 9.70 -17.88 -11.11
C VAL A 259 10.73 -18.80 -10.46
N GLU A 260 10.31 -19.65 -9.52
CA GLU A 260 11.18 -20.66 -8.89
C GLU A 260 11.87 -21.54 -9.95
N ALA A 261 11.09 -22.08 -10.90
CA ALA A 261 11.62 -22.95 -11.95
C ALA A 261 12.65 -22.23 -12.83
N ARG A 262 12.41 -20.97 -13.20
CA ARG A 262 13.34 -20.14 -13.97
C ARG A 262 14.63 -19.84 -13.21
N MET A 263 14.58 -19.83 -11.88
CA MET A 263 15.70 -19.57 -10.99
C MET A 263 16.45 -20.83 -10.51
N LYS A 264 16.01 -22.03 -10.90
CA LYS A 264 16.55 -23.31 -10.38
C LYS A 264 18.07 -23.44 -10.51
N ASN A 265 18.63 -22.94 -11.61
CA ASN A 265 20.06 -23.01 -11.91
C ASN A 265 20.83 -21.74 -11.49
N ARG A 266 20.13 -20.70 -11.02
CA ARG A 266 20.77 -19.46 -10.55
C ARG A 266 21.28 -19.63 -9.12
N ARG A 267 22.44 -19.04 -8.84
CA ARG A 267 23.07 -19.02 -7.53
C ARG A 267 23.44 -17.59 -7.14
N TYR A 268 23.32 -17.27 -5.85
CA TYR A 268 23.79 -16.03 -5.23
C TYR A 268 24.96 -16.33 -4.28
N GLY A 269 25.75 -15.32 -3.93
CA GLY A 269 26.87 -15.40 -2.97
C GLY A 269 27.87 -16.49 -3.31
N ASP A 270 28.71 -16.28 -4.32
CA ASP A 270 29.77 -17.20 -4.79
C ASP A 270 29.33 -18.65 -5.05
N GLY A 271 28.02 -18.88 -5.26
CA GLY A 271 27.47 -20.22 -5.50
C GLY A 271 26.76 -20.84 -4.30
N ALA A 272 26.83 -20.23 -3.12
CA ALA A 272 26.35 -20.81 -1.85
C ALA A 272 24.82 -20.90 -1.77
N VAL A 273 24.09 -19.91 -2.30
CA VAL A 273 22.63 -19.82 -2.14
C VAL A 273 21.93 -20.13 -3.45
N SER A 274 20.98 -21.05 -3.43
CA SER A 274 20.12 -21.34 -4.59
C SER A 274 19.00 -20.33 -4.70
N ALA A 275 18.98 -19.54 -5.77
CA ALA A 275 17.92 -18.56 -6.02
C ALA A 275 16.52 -19.19 -6.02
N GLY A 276 16.35 -20.36 -6.65
CA GLY A 276 15.09 -21.11 -6.60
C GLY A 276 14.67 -21.54 -5.17
N ARG A 277 15.60 -21.98 -4.33
CA ARG A 277 15.27 -22.34 -2.92
C ARG A 277 14.89 -21.11 -2.11
N GLN A 278 15.57 -19.98 -2.33
CA GLN A 278 15.22 -18.71 -1.69
C GLN A 278 13.83 -18.24 -2.13
N MET A 279 13.50 -18.28 -3.42
CA MET A 279 12.16 -17.96 -3.92
C MET A 279 11.09 -18.84 -3.27
N ARG A 280 11.34 -20.15 -3.15
CA ARG A 280 10.43 -21.08 -2.48
C ARG A 280 10.21 -20.69 -1.02
N ALA A 281 11.28 -20.41 -0.27
CA ALA A 281 11.19 -20.00 1.13
C ALA A 281 10.42 -18.69 1.29
N MET A 282 10.71 -17.68 0.46
CA MET A 282 10.02 -16.39 0.46
C MET A 282 8.53 -16.54 0.13
N SER A 283 8.19 -17.30 -0.92
CA SER A 283 6.79 -17.50 -1.32
C SER A 283 5.95 -18.27 -0.30
N ALA A 284 6.59 -19.07 0.57
CA ALA A 284 5.91 -19.71 1.70
C ALA A 284 5.57 -18.72 2.84
N VAL A 285 6.30 -17.60 2.94
CA VAL A 285 6.04 -16.54 3.91
C VAL A 285 5.03 -15.52 3.36
N SER A 286 5.34 -14.94 2.20
CA SER A 286 4.42 -14.10 1.42
C SER A 286 4.71 -14.24 -0.08
N PRO A 287 3.79 -14.79 -0.87
CA PRO A 287 3.97 -14.91 -2.32
C PRO A 287 4.06 -13.55 -3.03
N GLU A 288 3.34 -12.53 -2.56
CA GLU A 288 3.36 -11.17 -3.11
C GLU A 288 4.74 -10.54 -2.92
N ALA A 289 5.27 -10.55 -1.70
CA ALA A 289 6.60 -10.02 -1.41
C ALA A 289 7.71 -10.78 -2.15
N ALA A 290 7.55 -12.10 -2.33
CA ALA A 290 8.47 -12.89 -3.15
C ALA A 290 8.46 -12.47 -4.63
N LEU A 291 7.29 -12.13 -5.17
CA LEU A 291 7.15 -11.61 -6.54
C LEU A 291 7.69 -10.19 -6.68
N ILE A 292 7.53 -9.33 -5.66
CA ILE A 292 8.18 -8.01 -5.62
C ILE A 292 9.71 -8.16 -5.64
N HIS A 293 10.27 -9.03 -4.79
CA HIS A 293 11.69 -9.36 -4.81
C HIS A 293 12.18 -9.81 -6.19
N ASN A 294 11.45 -10.72 -6.83
CA ASN A 294 11.78 -11.16 -8.18
C ASN A 294 11.71 -10.01 -9.21
N ALA A 295 10.67 -9.17 -9.14
CA ALA A 295 10.50 -8.03 -10.04
C ALA A 295 11.70 -7.07 -9.93
N VAL A 296 12.08 -6.69 -8.71
CA VAL A 296 13.23 -5.82 -8.44
C VAL A 296 14.55 -6.47 -8.92
N THR A 297 14.74 -7.76 -8.65
CA THR A 297 15.94 -8.49 -9.11
C THR A 297 16.04 -8.54 -10.63
N GLU A 298 14.93 -8.81 -11.32
CA GLU A 298 14.91 -8.91 -12.78
C GLU A 298 15.04 -7.53 -13.45
N LEU A 299 14.47 -6.47 -12.86
CA LEU A 299 14.70 -5.08 -13.26
C LEU A 299 16.19 -4.73 -13.19
N SER A 300 16.82 -4.96 -12.03
CA SER A 300 18.25 -4.69 -11.81
C SER A 300 19.12 -5.45 -12.81
N ARG A 301 18.83 -6.73 -13.06
CA ARG A 301 19.55 -7.54 -14.04
C ARG A 301 19.43 -6.97 -15.46
N ARG A 302 18.23 -6.53 -15.87
CA ARG A 302 18.00 -5.97 -17.20
C ARG A 302 18.63 -4.59 -17.35
N SER A 303 18.50 -3.72 -16.35
CA SER A 303 19.07 -2.38 -16.38
C SER A 303 20.60 -2.36 -16.34
N ASN A 304 21.23 -3.34 -15.69
CA ASN A 304 22.68 -3.53 -15.72
C ASN A 304 23.20 -3.90 -17.11
N ASN A 305 22.41 -4.63 -17.90
CA ASN A 305 22.79 -5.08 -19.23
C ASN A 305 22.46 -4.07 -20.34
N SER A 306 21.40 -3.29 -20.17
CA SER A 306 20.82 -2.48 -21.25
C SER A 306 20.70 -0.98 -20.92
N GLY A 307 21.15 -0.55 -19.74
CA GLY A 307 20.99 0.82 -19.26
C GLY A 307 19.62 1.08 -18.60
N PRO A 308 19.29 2.34 -18.29
CA PRO A 308 18.03 2.70 -17.67
C PRO A 308 16.84 2.18 -18.49
N LEU A 309 15.90 1.48 -17.84
CA LEU A 309 14.72 0.93 -18.51
C LEU A 309 13.59 1.97 -18.54
N PRO A 310 12.89 2.15 -19.67
CA PRO A 310 11.73 3.04 -19.69
C PRO A 310 10.61 2.46 -18.82
N TYR A 311 9.96 3.34 -18.07
CA TYR A 311 8.78 2.97 -17.30
C TYR A 311 7.57 2.81 -18.23
N SER A 312 7.08 1.57 -18.37
CA SER A 312 5.81 1.26 -19.02
C SER A 312 5.05 0.22 -18.20
N ASP A 313 3.72 0.19 -18.31
CA ASP A 313 2.92 -0.84 -17.63
C ASP A 313 3.21 -2.22 -18.23
N ASP A 314 3.54 -2.26 -19.53
CA ASP A 314 4.03 -3.46 -20.22
C ASP A 314 5.29 -4.03 -19.58
N LEU A 315 6.13 -3.20 -18.94
CA LEU A 315 7.32 -3.66 -18.24
C LEU A 315 6.93 -4.64 -17.13
N ILE A 316 5.84 -4.41 -16.39
CA ILE A 316 5.35 -5.34 -15.34
C ILE A 316 5.03 -6.70 -15.95
N PHE A 317 4.30 -6.71 -17.06
CA PHE A 317 3.94 -7.93 -17.79
C PHE A 317 5.16 -8.61 -18.44
N ASP A 318 6.20 -7.86 -18.77
CA ASP A 318 7.47 -8.37 -19.29
C ASP A 318 8.39 -8.95 -18.19
N LEU A 319 8.28 -8.50 -16.94
CA LEU A 319 9.07 -9.03 -15.81
C LEU A 319 8.69 -10.48 -15.51
N VAL A 320 7.41 -10.82 -15.69
CA VAL A 320 6.90 -12.20 -15.61
C VAL A 320 6.15 -12.51 -16.91
N PRO A 321 6.83 -13.00 -17.97
CA PRO A 321 6.26 -13.14 -19.33
C PRO A 321 4.98 -13.98 -19.43
N TYR A 322 4.68 -14.80 -18.42
CA TYR A 322 3.43 -15.53 -18.33
C TYR A 322 2.22 -14.60 -18.11
N TRP A 323 2.39 -13.50 -17.37
CA TRP A 323 1.35 -12.50 -17.16
C TRP A 323 0.94 -11.83 -18.47
N LYS A 324 1.89 -11.53 -19.35
CA LYS A 324 1.62 -10.93 -20.67
C LYS A 324 0.65 -11.76 -21.51
N LYS A 325 0.80 -13.09 -21.50
CA LYS A 325 -0.11 -14.01 -22.20
C LYS A 325 -1.52 -14.07 -21.61
N ARG A 326 -1.70 -13.56 -20.40
CA ARG A 326 -2.95 -13.61 -19.63
C ARG A 326 -3.48 -12.25 -19.27
N GLN A 327 -2.89 -11.17 -19.80
CA GLN A 327 -3.28 -9.80 -19.47
C GLN A 327 -4.74 -9.55 -19.85
N ALA A 328 -5.15 -9.99 -21.04
CA ALA A 328 -6.54 -9.89 -21.51
C ALA A 328 -7.53 -10.65 -20.61
N GLU A 329 -7.10 -11.77 -20.00
CA GLU A 329 -7.94 -12.56 -19.09
C GLU A 329 -7.81 -12.12 -17.62
N PHE A 330 -6.82 -11.29 -17.27
CA PHE A 330 -6.48 -11.03 -15.88
C PHE A 330 -7.61 -10.31 -15.16
N PHE A 331 -8.11 -9.23 -15.77
CA PHE A 331 -9.16 -8.40 -15.19
C PHE A 331 -10.48 -9.18 -15.03
N GLU A 332 -10.87 -9.94 -16.05
CA GLU A 332 -12.04 -10.82 -15.99
C GLU A 332 -11.89 -11.88 -14.90
N ARG A 333 -10.77 -12.60 -14.85
CA ARG A 333 -10.54 -13.65 -13.85
C ARG A 333 -10.41 -13.10 -12.44
N SER A 334 -9.84 -11.91 -12.29
CA SER A 334 -9.78 -11.18 -11.03
C SER A 334 -11.20 -10.90 -10.53
N HIS A 335 -12.04 -10.29 -11.38
CA HIS A 335 -13.42 -9.98 -11.06
C HIS A 335 -14.22 -11.25 -10.69
N LEU A 336 -14.16 -12.30 -11.51
CA LEU A 336 -14.86 -13.56 -11.25
C LEU A 336 -14.44 -14.18 -9.91
N HIS A 337 -13.14 -14.14 -9.59
CA HIS A 337 -12.66 -14.66 -8.31
C HIS A 337 -13.08 -13.78 -7.13
N PHE A 338 -13.03 -12.45 -7.29
CA PHE A 338 -13.53 -11.51 -6.29
C PHE A 338 -15.00 -11.77 -5.96
N VAL A 339 -15.85 -11.89 -6.98
CA VAL A 339 -17.29 -12.20 -6.83
C VAL A 339 -17.50 -13.53 -6.12
N ALA A 340 -16.78 -14.58 -6.51
CA ALA A 340 -16.88 -15.88 -5.84
C ALA A 340 -16.46 -15.80 -4.37
N LYS A 341 -15.37 -15.08 -4.07
CA LYS A 341 -14.84 -14.93 -2.72
C LYS A 341 -15.78 -14.13 -1.83
N ILE A 342 -16.21 -12.95 -2.26
CA ILE A 342 -17.04 -12.05 -1.44
C ILE A 342 -18.39 -12.68 -1.08
N ASN A 343 -18.99 -13.44 -2.00
CA ASN A 343 -20.25 -14.16 -1.72
C ASN A 343 -20.09 -15.34 -0.77
N ALA A 344 -18.88 -15.90 -0.63
CA ALA A 344 -18.59 -17.00 0.28
C ALA A 344 -18.11 -16.54 1.66
N MET A 345 -17.74 -15.26 1.80
CA MET A 345 -17.24 -14.70 3.05
C MET A 345 -18.35 -14.64 4.10
N GLN A 346 -18.00 -14.97 5.33
CA GLN A 346 -18.81 -14.70 6.51
C GLN A 346 -18.39 -13.35 7.08
N GLY A 347 -19.35 -12.58 7.58
CA GLY A 347 -19.07 -11.27 8.15
C GLY A 347 -20.28 -10.70 8.89
N PRO A 348 -20.15 -9.47 9.39
CA PRO A 348 -21.27 -8.77 10.02
C PRO A 348 -22.36 -8.39 9.00
N ASP A 349 -23.59 -8.18 9.46
CA ASP A 349 -24.75 -7.91 8.59
C ASP A 349 -24.56 -6.70 7.66
N TYR A 350 -23.91 -5.63 8.14
CA TYR A 350 -23.61 -4.45 7.30
C TYR A 350 -22.71 -4.81 6.12
N PHE A 351 -21.76 -5.73 6.29
CA PHE A 351 -20.87 -6.17 5.22
C PHE A 351 -21.68 -6.93 4.17
N HIS A 352 -22.58 -7.81 4.61
CA HIS A 352 -23.48 -8.55 3.70
C HIS A 352 -24.41 -7.61 2.91
N ALA A 353 -24.92 -6.56 3.54
CA ALA A 353 -25.72 -5.53 2.86
C ALA A 353 -24.91 -4.76 1.80
N ALA A 354 -23.60 -4.56 2.02
CA ALA A 354 -22.71 -3.85 1.12
C ALA A 354 -22.15 -4.69 -0.04
N ILE A 355 -22.29 -6.03 -0.02
CA ILE A 355 -21.72 -6.93 -1.06
C ILE A 355 -22.07 -6.49 -2.49
N PRO A 356 -23.33 -6.17 -2.85
CA PRO A 356 -23.66 -5.75 -4.21
C PRO A 356 -22.88 -4.50 -4.66
N ALA A 357 -22.72 -3.51 -3.77
CA ALA A 357 -21.97 -2.29 -4.05
C ALA A 357 -20.46 -2.55 -4.18
N LEU A 358 -19.91 -3.44 -3.36
CA LEU A 358 -18.51 -3.85 -3.46
C LEU A 358 -18.21 -4.62 -4.77
N ILE A 359 -19.14 -5.46 -5.23
CA ILE A 359 -19.06 -6.13 -6.53
C ILE A 359 -19.10 -5.10 -7.67
N GLU A 360 -20.00 -4.11 -7.60
CA GLU A 360 -20.10 -3.04 -8.60
C GLU A 360 -18.81 -2.21 -8.68
N ASN A 361 -18.25 -1.84 -7.53
CA ASN A 361 -16.97 -1.14 -7.47
C ASN A 361 -15.83 -1.97 -8.05
N ASN A 362 -15.67 -3.23 -7.62
CA ASN A 362 -14.62 -4.10 -8.15
C ASN A 362 -14.76 -4.28 -9.66
N LYS A 363 -15.99 -4.47 -10.16
CA LYS A 363 -16.27 -4.54 -11.60
C LYS A 363 -15.80 -3.28 -12.31
N TRP A 364 -16.19 -2.11 -11.81
CA TRP A 364 -15.80 -0.82 -12.38
C TRP A 364 -14.27 -0.65 -12.42
N ILE A 365 -13.55 -1.08 -11.38
CA ILE A 365 -12.08 -1.05 -11.34
C ILE A 365 -11.49 -2.00 -12.40
N MET A 366 -11.99 -3.24 -12.48
CA MET A 366 -11.48 -4.24 -13.42
C MET A 366 -11.77 -3.87 -14.88
N GLU A 367 -12.92 -3.26 -15.17
CA GLU A 367 -13.32 -2.79 -16.51
C GLU A 367 -12.49 -1.58 -17.01
N GLN A 368 -11.68 -0.94 -16.17
CA GLN A 368 -10.70 0.04 -16.66
C GLN A 368 -9.57 -0.63 -17.45
N GLU A 369 -9.39 -1.96 -17.31
CA GLU A 369 -8.38 -2.78 -18.00
C GLU A 369 -6.95 -2.20 -17.94
N THR A 370 -6.63 -1.54 -16.83
CA THR A 370 -5.36 -0.84 -16.63
C THR A 370 -4.85 -1.02 -15.21
N LEU A 371 -3.53 -1.03 -15.04
CA LEU A 371 -2.88 -1.00 -13.72
C LEU A 371 -2.76 0.43 -13.17
N ARG A 372 -2.98 1.41 -14.04
CA ARG A 372 -3.06 2.83 -13.76
C ARG A 372 -4.52 3.16 -13.44
N LEU A 373 -4.99 2.75 -12.26
CA LEU A 373 -6.36 2.98 -11.84
C LEU A 373 -6.62 4.46 -11.52
N THR A 374 -7.83 4.94 -11.81
CA THR A 374 -8.38 6.17 -11.20
C THR A 374 -9.53 5.79 -10.26
N LEU A 375 -9.69 6.55 -9.18
CA LEU A 375 -10.86 6.43 -8.31
C LEU A 375 -11.90 7.52 -8.60
N ASN A 376 -11.60 8.42 -9.53
CA ASN A 376 -12.54 9.42 -10.00
C ASN A 376 -13.80 8.72 -10.53
N ARG A 377 -14.95 9.08 -9.96
CA ARG A 377 -16.26 8.49 -10.29
C ARG A 377 -16.42 7.02 -9.87
N LEU A 378 -15.73 6.58 -8.81
CA LEU A 378 -16.05 5.31 -8.15
C LEU A 378 -17.58 5.25 -7.91
N PRO A 379 -18.30 4.21 -8.39
CA PRO A 379 -19.76 4.21 -8.38
C PRO A 379 -20.36 4.31 -6.99
N LYS A 380 -19.79 3.57 -6.03
CA LYS A 380 -20.32 3.43 -4.68
C LYS A 380 -19.20 3.68 -3.66
N ARG A 381 -19.17 4.83 -3.00
CA ARG A 381 -18.17 5.10 -1.95
C ARG A 381 -18.75 4.96 -0.54
N PRO A 382 -17.94 4.61 0.47
CA PRO A 382 -18.36 4.66 1.87
C PRO A 382 -18.61 6.13 2.31
N PRO A 383 -19.29 6.33 3.46
CA PRO A 383 -19.28 7.62 4.13
C PRO A 383 -17.87 8.01 4.57
N ILE A 384 -17.61 9.33 4.61
CA ILE A 384 -16.34 9.91 5.07
C ILE A 384 -16.64 10.80 6.27
N PHE A 385 -15.91 10.58 7.37
CA PHE A 385 -16.08 11.31 8.63
C PHE A 385 -15.04 12.43 8.72
N PHE A 386 -15.47 13.64 9.06
CA PHE A 386 -14.60 14.81 9.26
C PHE A 386 -14.32 15.03 10.75
N GLY A 387 -13.28 15.80 11.06
CA GLY A 387 -12.81 16.02 12.43
C GLY A 387 -13.80 16.73 13.34
N ASP A 388 -14.72 17.52 12.76
CA ASP A 388 -15.83 18.21 13.42
C ASP A 388 -17.10 17.35 13.60
N GLY A 389 -17.05 16.08 13.18
CA GLY A 389 -18.18 15.17 13.21
C GLY A 389 -19.12 15.26 12.00
N PHE A 390 -18.82 16.13 11.03
CA PHE A 390 -19.55 16.14 9.76
C PHE A 390 -19.34 14.82 9.01
N VAL A 391 -20.40 14.30 8.39
CA VAL A 391 -20.37 13.05 7.61
C VAL A 391 -20.72 13.35 6.16
N LEU A 392 -19.72 13.24 5.29
CA LEU A 392 -19.91 13.27 3.86
C LEU A 392 -20.53 11.95 3.42
N GLN A 393 -21.86 11.95 3.32
CA GLN A 393 -22.70 10.79 3.02
C GLN A 393 -22.20 10.00 1.82
N GLY A 394 -22.09 8.68 1.98
CA GLY A 394 -21.67 7.74 0.94
C GLY A 394 -22.84 7.23 0.11
N ALA A 395 -22.66 6.09 -0.54
CA ALA A 395 -23.74 5.35 -1.16
C ALA A 395 -24.65 4.71 -0.10
N PRO A 396 -25.98 4.61 -0.34
CA PRO A 396 -26.94 4.04 0.62
C PRO A 396 -26.60 2.62 1.11
N GLU A 397 -25.90 1.85 0.29
CA GLU A 397 -25.47 0.47 0.59
C GLU A 397 -24.41 0.40 1.70
N PHE A 398 -23.76 1.52 2.02
CA PHE A 398 -22.82 1.65 3.13
C PHE A 398 -23.42 2.41 4.33
N CYS A 399 -24.72 2.71 4.32
CA CYS A 399 -25.38 3.31 5.47
C CYS A 399 -25.43 2.35 6.66
N GLY A 400 -25.25 2.85 7.89
CA GLY A 400 -25.29 2.03 9.10
C GLY A 400 -23.93 1.48 9.52
N VAL A 401 -22.83 1.93 8.92
CA VAL A 401 -21.47 1.70 9.46
C VAL A 401 -21.13 2.63 10.61
N GLU A 402 -21.87 3.74 10.78
CA GLU A 402 -21.66 4.73 11.83
C GLU A 402 -21.80 4.13 13.24
N PRO A 403 -22.83 3.32 13.57
CA PRO A 403 -22.89 2.61 14.85
C PRO A 403 -21.72 1.65 15.05
N HIS A 404 -21.23 0.99 14.00
CA HIS A 404 -20.03 0.15 14.11
C HIS A 404 -18.77 0.95 14.43
N TYR A 405 -18.70 2.24 14.09
CA TYR A 405 -17.60 3.08 14.51
C TYR A 405 -17.77 3.58 15.95
N LEU A 406 -18.99 3.98 16.32
CA LEU A 406 -19.28 4.61 17.61
C LEU A 406 -19.43 3.60 18.76
N GLU A 407 -19.84 2.37 18.46
CA GLU A 407 -20.26 1.37 19.45
C GLU A 407 -19.44 0.07 19.40
N ALA A 408 -18.63 -0.18 18.36
CA ALA A 408 -17.87 -1.43 18.30
C ALA A 408 -16.72 -1.45 19.30
N ASP A 409 -16.85 -2.31 20.31
CA ASP A 409 -15.72 -2.69 21.15
C ASP A 409 -14.78 -3.64 20.40
N ILE A 410 -13.82 -3.05 19.69
CA ILE A 410 -12.74 -3.77 19.01
C ILE A 410 -11.52 -4.01 19.92
N SER A 411 -11.59 -3.67 21.21
CA SER A 411 -10.42 -3.64 22.09
C SER A 411 -9.74 -4.99 22.26
N LEU A 412 -10.53 -6.08 22.29
CA LEU A 412 -10.01 -7.44 22.39
C LEU A 412 -9.28 -7.87 21.10
N ALA A 413 -9.91 -7.65 19.93
CA ALA A 413 -9.29 -7.92 18.63
C ALA A 413 -8.00 -7.09 18.44
N VAL A 414 -8.04 -5.80 18.76
CA VAL A 414 -6.86 -4.92 18.75
C VAL A 414 -5.77 -5.44 19.68
N SER A 415 -6.14 -5.93 20.86
CA SER A 415 -5.18 -6.48 21.82
C SER A 415 -4.52 -7.77 21.33
N ALA A 416 -5.28 -8.65 20.66
CA ALA A 416 -4.75 -9.86 20.04
C ALA A 416 -3.75 -9.55 18.91
N LEU A 417 -3.94 -8.43 18.19
CA LEU A 417 -3.04 -7.98 17.12
C LEU A 417 -1.78 -7.27 17.61
N LYS A 418 -1.66 -6.94 18.90
CA LYS A 418 -0.44 -6.31 19.43
C LYS A 418 0.76 -7.25 19.28
N ILE A 419 1.83 -6.73 18.69
CA ILE A 419 3.12 -7.42 18.65
C ILE A 419 3.69 -7.48 20.06
N ARG A 420 3.94 -8.69 20.55
CA ARG A 420 4.53 -8.90 21.87
C ARG A 420 6.02 -8.59 21.81
N ALA A 421 6.47 -7.71 22.71
CA ALA A 421 7.90 -7.58 22.97
C ALA A 421 8.39 -8.87 23.63
N LEU A 422 9.54 -9.37 23.17
CA LEU A 422 10.26 -10.40 23.91
C LEU A 422 10.84 -9.75 25.16
N SER A 423 10.74 -10.42 26.30
CA SER A 423 11.48 -10.00 27.49
C SER A 423 12.97 -9.96 27.13
N PRO A 424 13.73 -8.93 27.60
CA PRO A 424 15.16 -8.89 27.35
C PRO A 424 15.76 -10.21 27.83
N VAL A 425 16.43 -10.92 26.92
CA VAL A 425 17.20 -12.11 27.28
C VAL A 425 18.25 -11.63 28.28
N PRO A 426 18.29 -12.16 29.52
CA PRO A 426 19.35 -11.81 30.45
C PRO A 426 20.69 -12.08 29.79
N ALA A 427 21.57 -11.08 29.82
CA ALA A 427 22.91 -11.14 29.23
C ALA A 427 23.77 -12.26 29.83
#